data_AF-A0A6B0YL78-F1
#
_entry.id   AF-A0A6B0YL78-F1
#
_cell.length_a   1.000
_cell.length_b   1.000
_cell.length_c   1.000
_cell.angle_alpha   90.00
_cell.angle_beta   90.00
_cell.angle_gamma   90.00
#
_symmetry.space_group_name_H-M   'P 1'
#
loop_
_entity.id
_entity.type
_entity.pdbx_description
1 polymer ?
#
loop_
_entity_poly.entity_id
_entity_poly.type
_entity_poly.pdbx_seq_one_letter_code
_entity_poly.pdbx_strand_id
1 'polypeptide(L)'
;MQHQRKTATSTWRCHRLSEWNRVSMQEGIETLDQIAKNPSTPKTVKKSLTDLLAELNTTEYSMSVRAANAISQLDDITQDPNVPSYVRTQLWQAVSKLEAIRE
;
A
#
# COMPACT_ATOMS: atom_id res chain seq x y z
N MET A 1 -36.89 32.34 -12.74
CA MET A 1 -36.88 30.92 -13.15
C MET A 1 -35.57 30.29 -12.71
N GLN A 2 -35.65 29.12 -12.05
CA GLN A 2 -34.59 28.15 -11.68
C GLN A 2 -33.20 28.71 -11.31
N HIS A 3 -32.94 28.97 -10.03
CA HIS A 3 -32.30 28.03 -9.08
C HIS A 3 -30.96 27.46 -9.55
N GLN A 4 -29.89 28.08 -9.03
CA GLN A 4 -28.60 27.45 -8.85
C GLN A 4 -28.74 26.14 -8.04
N ARG A 5 -27.96 25.11 -8.40
CA ARG A 5 -27.42 24.05 -7.50
C ARG A 5 -26.61 23.03 -8.32
N LYS A 6 -25.33 23.29 -8.58
CA LYS A 6 -24.37 22.31 -9.12
C LYS A 6 -22.98 22.43 -8.47
N THR A 7 -22.86 22.28 -7.14
CA THR A 7 -21.52 22.25 -6.49
C THR A 7 -21.40 21.34 -5.25
N ALA A 8 -22.43 20.57 -4.89
CA ALA A 8 -22.41 19.80 -3.65
C ALA A 8 -21.83 18.37 -3.77
N THR A 9 -21.58 17.82 -4.97
CA THR A 9 -21.24 16.39 -5.15
C THR A 9 -19.76 16.08 -5.39
N SER A 10 -18.98 17.05 -5.88
CA SER A 10 -17.56 16.87 -6.20
C SER A 10 -16.68 16.83 -4.93
N THR A 11 -16.93 17.72 -3.98
CA THR A 11 -16.11 17.87 -2.77
C THR A 11 -16.15 16.65 -1.84
N TRP A 12 -17.32 16.03 -1.67
CA TRP A 12 -17.45 14.84 -0.82
C TRP A 12 -16.78 13.59 -1.39
N ARG A 13 -16.79 13.43 -2.71
CA ARG A 13 -16.17 12.27 -3.37
C ARG A 13 -14.65 12.33 -3.25
N CYS A 14 -14.07 13.50 -3.49
CA CYS A 14 -12.62 13.70 -3.38
C CYS A 14 -12.13 13.55 -1.93
N HIS A 15 -12.83 14.14 -0.95
CA HIS A 15 -12.47 13.99 0.46
C HIS A 15 -12.57 12.53 0.93
N ARG A 16 -13.61 11.80 0.50
CA ARG A 16 -13.75 10.39 0.85
C ARG A 16 -12.65 9.55 0.22
N LEU A 17 -12.29 9.83 -1.03
CA LEU A 17 -11.23 9.11 -1.73
C LEU A 17 -9.87 9.33 -1.07
N SER A 18 -9.54 10.57 -0.70
CA SER A 18 -8.27 10.88 -0.02
C SER A 18 -8.15 10.16 1.33
N GLU A 19 -9.22 10.15 2.13
CA GLU A 19 -9.21 9.43 3.41
C GLU A 19 -9.11 7.92 3.22
N TRP A 20 -9.81 7.38 2.23
CA TRP A 20 -9.76 5.95 1.97
C TRP A 20 -8.39 5.50 1.45
N ASN A 21 -7.75 6.26 0.57
CA ASN A 21 -6.36 6.01 0.15
C ASN A 21 -5.40 6.00 1.34
N ARG A 22 -5.60 6.92 2.31
CA ARG A 22 -4.76 7.00 3.52
C ARG A 22 -4.93 5.77 4.40
N VAL A 23 -6.17 5.31 4.58
CA VAL A 23 -6.46 4.07 5.32
C VAL A 23 -5.83 2.88 4.61
N SER A 24 -6.03 2.73 3.29
CA SER A 24 -5.46 1.64 2.50
C SER A 24 -3.92 1.62 2.55
N MET A 25 -3.28 2.79 2.46
CA MET A 25 -1.83 2.90 2.60
C MET A 25 -1.35 2.49 4.00
N GLN A 26 -2.04 2.97 5.04
CA GLN A 26 -1.70 2.63 6.42
C GLN A 26 -1.85 1.12 6.70
N GLU A 27 -2.96 0.51 6.27
CA GLU A 27 -3.19 -0.94 6.43
C GLU A 27 -2.14 -1.77 5.68
N GLY A 28 -1.72 -1.33 4.50
CA GLY A 28 -0.64 -1.95 3.74
C GLY A 28 0.69 -1.87 4.49
N ILE A 29 1.06 -0.68 4.98
CA ILE A 29 2.27 -0.45 5.80
C ILE A 29 2.27 -1.31 7.05
N GLU A 30 1.16 -1.36 7.79
CA GLU A 30 1.04 -2.17 9.01
C GLU A 30 1.21 -3.66 8.75
N THR A 31 0.63 -4.17 7.66
CA THR A 31 0.78 -5.57 7.25
C THR A 31 2.24 -5.89 6.95
N LEU A 32 2.93 -5.03 6.19
CA LEU A 32 4.35 -5.20 5.84
C LEU A 32 5.26 -5.13 7.08
N ASP A 33 4.99 -4.19 7.98
CA ASP A 33 5.73 -4.02 9.24
C ASP A 33 5.57 -5.24 10.16
N GLN A 34 4.37 -5.82 10.25
CA GLN A 34 4.13 -7.08 10.99
C GLN A 34 4.97 -8.23 10.43
N ILE A 35 5.04 -8.37 9.11
CA ILE A 35 5.85 -9.42 8.45
C ILE A 35 7.35 -9.19 8.73
N ALA A 36 7.80 -7.94 8.66
CA ALA A 36 9.20 -7.56 8.90
C ALA A 36 9.64 -7.81 10.36
N LYS A 37 8.74 -7.60 11.32
CA LYS A 37 8.98 -7.83 12.76
C LYS A 37 8.87 -9.29 13.17
N ASN A 38 8.19 -10.13 12.39
CA ASN A 38 8.01 -11.54 12.72
C ASN A 38 9.38 -12.27 12.77
N PRO A 39 9.76 -12.92 13.90
CA PRO A 39 11.06 -13.57 14.06
C PRO A 39 11.28 -14.70 13.05
N SER A 40 10.21 -15.37 12.60
CA SER A 40 10.27 -16.48 11.64
C SER A 40 10.48 -16.03 10.19
N THR A 41 10.34 -14.73 9.88
CA THR A 41 10.57 -14.21 8.53
C THR A 41 12.08 -14.19 8.20
N PRO A 42 12.50 -14.71 7.03
CA PRO A 42 13.90 -14.68 6.61
C PRO A 42 14.51 -13.27 6.57
N LYS A 43 15.79 -13.15 6.94
CA LYS A 43 16.50 -11.85 7.01
C LYS A 43 16.49 -11.09 5.67
N THR A 44 16.64 -11.80 4.54
CA THR A 44 16.63 -11.20 3.20
C THR A 44 15.30 -10.49 2.94
N VAL A 45 14.18 -11.15 3.24
CA VAL A 45 12.84 -10.56 3.10
C VAL A 45 12.67 -9.36 4.02
N LYS A 46 13.10 -9.46 5.30
CA LYS A 46 13.03 -8.33 6.24
C LYS A 46 13.77 -7.09 5.74
N LYS A 47 14.94 -7.28 5.10
CA LYS A 47 15.71 -6.18 4.51
C LYS A 47 14.90 -5.51 3.40
N SER A 48 14.43 -6.29 2.42
CA SER A 48 13.62 -5.75 1.31
C SER A 48 12.36 -5.03 1.80
N LEU A 49 11.67 -5.58 2.82
CA LEU A 49 10.50 -4.93 3.42
C LEU A 49 10.84 -3.63 4.15
N THR A 50 12.01 -3.54 4.79
CA THR A 50 12.44 -2.32 5.47
C THR A 50 12.67 -1.19 4.46
N ASP A 51 13.32 -1.51 3.34
CA ASP A 51 13.59 -0.55 2.27
C ASP A 51 12.27 -0.08 1.63
N LEU A 52 11.34 -1.01 1.39
CA LEU A 52 10.00 -0.73 0.84
C LEU A 52 9.12 0.11 1.79
N LEU A 53 9.18 -0.17 3.10
CA LEU A 53 8.51 0.64 4.12
C LEU A 53 9.06 2.07 4.15
N ALA A 54 10.37 2.25 3.95
CA ALA A 54 10.95 3.58 3.86
C ALA A 54 10.40 4.35 2.64
N GLU A 55 10.34 3.70 1.47
CA GLU A 55 9.77 4.30 0.25
C GLU A 55 8.30 4.70 0.42
N LEU A 56 7.49 3.80 1.00
CA LEU A 56 6.07 4.05 1.26
C LEU A 56 5.84 5.24 2.21
N ASN A 57 6.76 5.53 3.13
CA ASN A 57 6.66 6.65 4.07
C ASN A 57 7.20 7.98 3.52
N THR A 58 7.83 8.00 2.35
CA THR A 58 8.31 9.25 1.74
C THR A 58 7.16 10.16 1.33
N THR A 59 7.40 11.46 1.21
CA THR A 59 6.42 12.43 0.67
C THR A 59 6.83 12.96 -0.71
N GLU A 60 7.83 12.35 -1.35
CA GLU A 60 8.38 12.79 -2.62
C GLU A 60 7.41 12.55 -3.79
N TYR A 61 6.69 11.43 -3.76
CA TYR A 61 5.75 11.01 -4.80
C TYR A 61 4.32 10.91 -4.27
N SER A 62 3.33 10.95 -5.19
CA SER A 62 1.93 10.72 -4.83
C SER A 62 1.73 9.32 -4.23
N MET A 63 0.66 9.15 -3.45
CA MET A 63 0.36 7.86 -2.82
C MET A 63 0.15 6.76 -3.87
N SER A 64 -0.52 7.09 -4.98
CA SER A 64 -0.76 6.19 -6.11
C SER A 64 0.54 5.70 -6.73
N VAL A 65 1.53 6.59 -6.92
CA VAL A 65 2.84 6.24 -7.48
C VAL A 65 3.64 5.37 -6.52
N ARG A 66 3.70 5.74 -5.23
CA ARG A 66 4.38 4.93 -4.21
C ARG A 66 3.78 3.53 -4.07
N ALA A 67 2.45 3.43 -4.11
CA ALA A 67 1.75 2.14 -4.06
C ALA A 67 2.09 1.27 -5.27
N ALA A 68 2.06 1.83 -6.48
CA ALA A 68 2.41 1.11 -7.70
C ALA A 68 3.86 0.58 -7.68
N ASN A 69 4.82 1.41 -7.26
CA ASN A 69 6.21 1.00 -7.11
C ASN A 69 6.36 -0.14 -6.09
N ALA A 70 5.72 0.01 -4.93
CA ALA A 70 5.75 -1.01 -3.88
C ALA A 70 5.13 -2.34 -4.34
N ILE A 71 4.02 -2.31 -5.09
CA ILE A 71 3.40 -3.53 -5.65
C ILE A 71 4.36 -4.23 -6.60
N SER A 72 5.05 -3.50 -7.47
CA SER A 72 6.05 -4.08 -8.39
C SER A 72 7.17 -4.78 -7.62
N GLN A 73 7.71 -4.15 -6.57
CA GLN A 73 8.76 -4.75 -5.74
C GLN A 73 8.25 -5.95 -4.94
N LEU A 74 7.00 -5.91 -4.47
CA LEU A 74 6.38 -7.03 -3.78
C LEU A 74 6.19 -8.23 -4.71
N ASP A 75 5.84 -8.02 -5.97
CA ASP A 75 5.78 -9.12 -6.94
C ASP A 75 7.15 -9.80 -7.06
N ASP A 76 8.23 -9.03 -7.29
CA ASP A 76 9.60 -9.55 -7.35
C ASP A 76 9.98 -10.37 -6.11
N ILE A 77 9.69 -9.86 -4.90
CA ILE A 77 9.92 -10.58 -3.64
C ILE A 77 9.09 -11.87 -3.60
N THR A 78 7.82 -11.81 -3.99
CA THR A 78 6.93 -12.97 -3.95
C THR A 78 7.28 -14.01 -5.01
N GLN A 79 8.11 -13.73 -6.02
CA GLN A 79 8.61 -14.74 -6.95
C GLN A 79 9.84 -15.48 -6.43
N ASP A 80 10.64 -14.89 -5.53
CA ASP A 80 11.90 -15.48 -5.03
C ASP A 80 11.68 -16.85 -4.34
N PRO A 81 12.25 -17.95 -4.86
CA PRO A 81 12.04 -19.31 -4.34
C PRO A 81 12.42 -19.48 -2.85
N ASN A 82 13.25 -18.60 -2.30
CA ASN A 82 13.63 -18.63 -0.88
C ASN A 82 12.57 -18.03 0.05
N VAL A 83 11.51 -17.41 -0.49
CA VAL A 83 10.42 -16.83 0.29
C VAL A 83 9.39 -17.90 0.66
N PRO A 84 9.17 -18.18 1.95
CA PRO A 84 8.21 -19.20 2.40
C PRO A 84 6.78 -18.86 1.97
N SER A 85 5.97 -19.87 1.66
CA SER A 85 4.59 -19.68 1.21
C SER A 85 3.74 -18.86 2.16
N TYR A 86 3.90 -19.03 3.48
CA TYR A 86 3.15 -18.25 4.48
C TYR A 86 3.49 -16.75 4.43
N VAL A 87 4.74 -16.41 4.07
CA VAL A 87 5.16 -15.01 3.88
C VAL A 87 4.51 -14.47 2.62
N ARG A 88 4.55 -15.23 1.51
CA ARG A 88 3.90 -14.83 0.25
C ARG A 88 2.42 -14.51 0.46
N THR A 89 1.68 -15.36 1.15
CA THR A 89 0.25 -15.10 1.45
C THR A 89 0.03 -13.78 2.19
N GLN A 90 0.90 -13.44 3.16
CA GLN A 90 0.80 -12.16 3.88
C GLN A 90 1.20 -10.96 3.00
N LEU A 91 2.21 -11.13 2.13
CA LEU A 91 2.58 -10.09 1.15
C LEU A 91 1.41 -9.81 0.20
N TRP A 92 0.69 -10.85 -0.25
CA TRP A 92 -0.52 -10.69 -1.06
C TRP A 92 -1.61 -9.90 -0.34
N GLN A 93 -1.76 -10.05 0.99
CA GLN A 93 -2.69 -9.23 1.76
C GLN A 93 -2.29 -7.75 1.72
N ALA A 94 -1.00 -7.43 1.84
CA ALA A 94 -0.51 -6.06 1.71
C ALA A 94 -0.71 -5.51 0.28
N VAL A 95 -0.43 -6.31 -0.76
CA VAL A 95 -0.68 -5.94 -2.16
C VAL A 95 -2.15 -5.56 -2.35
N SER A 96 -3.10 -6.38 -1.89
CA SER A 96 -4.53 -6.06 -2.00
C SER A 96 -4.93 -4.74 -1.32
N LYS A 97 -4.25 -4.34 -0.24
CA LYS A 97 -4.47 -3.03 0.40
C LYS A 97 -3.91 -1.89 -0.44
N LEU A 98 -2.71 -2.07 -1.00
CA LEU A 98 -2.05 -1.05 -1.81
C LEU A 98 -2.73 -0.86 -3.18
N GLU A 99 -3.20 -1.94 -3.81
CA GLU A 99 -3.96 -1.92 -5.08
C GLU A 99 -5.27 -1.14 -4.96
N ALA A 100 -5.78 -1.03 -3.74
CA ALA A 100 -6.99 -0.30 -3.47
C ALA A 100 -6.80 1.19 -3.85
N ILE A 101 -5.64 1.78 -3.56
CA ILE A 101 -5.34 3.23 -3.71
C ILE A 101 -5.56 3.71 -5.16
N ARG A 102 -6.30 4.81 -5.34
CA ARG A 102 -6.63 5.38 -6.67
C ARG A 102 -6.43 6.89 -6.72
N GLU A 103 -6.12 7.42 -7.90
CA GLU A 103 -6.09 8.87 -8.19
C GLU A 103 -7.47 9.40 -8.61
#